data_AF-A0A7S3PTQ8-F1
#
_entry.id   AF-A0A7S3PTQ8-F1
#
_cell.length_a   1.000
_cell.length_b   1.000
_cell.length_c   1.000
_cell.angle_alpha   90.00
_cell.angle_beta   90.00
_cell.angle_gamma   90.00
#
_symmetry.space_group_name_H-M   'P 1'
#
loop_
_entity.id
_entity.type
_entity.pdbx_description
1 polymer ?
#
loop_
_entity_poly.entity_id
_entity_poly.type
_entity_poly.pdbx_seq_one_letter_code
_entity_poly.pdbx_strand_id
1 'polypeptide(L)'
;MSHTNPIDYALRVVESIAFSLHAILGLTEPWTGCLRRAFGDNGAMPSWFWPVAGAALLLVAYANFSSNNEIVLVTQAYIASFHMGAVIYHRKLAHHPAAGIPVSIFVLIAFGVVTIRANVMVALLGTAVCACIAVVLAEVLVHPKVEDEEDRFDRLSDDSSEEDVLLGGRARGQVR
;
A
#
# COMPACT_ATOMS: atom_id res chain seq x y z
N MET A 1 -17.22 -13.83 31.75
CA MET A 1 -16.71 -13.75 30.36
C MET A 1 -17.62 -12.79 29.62
N SER A 2 -17.18 -11.55 29.39
CA SER A 2 -17.98 -10.58 28.63
C SER A 2 -18.19 -11.14 27.22
N HIS A 3 -19.44 -11.20 26.77
CA HIS A 3 -19.77 -11.59 25.40
C HIS A 3 -18.95 -10.73 24.42
N THR A 4 -18.03 -11.36 23.70
CA THR A 4 -17.31 -10.74 22.59
C THR A 4 -18.35 -10.34 21.55
N ASN A 5 -18.37 -9.06 21.15
CA ASN A 5 -19.28 -8.62 20.11
C ASN A 5 -18.93 -9.36 18.80
N PRO A 6 -19.86 -10.14 18.20
CA PRO A 6 -19.56 -10.94 17.01
C PRO A 6 -19.09 -10.10 15.81
N ILE A 7 -19.61 -8.87 15.69
CA ILE A 7 -19.23 -7.94 14.64
C ILE A 7 -17.81 -7.44 14.87
N ASP A 8 -17.45 -7.04 16.10
CA ASP A 8 -16.06 -6.68 16.47
C ASP A 8 -15.07 -7.79 16.08
N TYR A 9 -15.39 -9.03 16.45
CA TYR A 9 -14.54 -10.17 16.12
C TYR A 9 -14.42 -10.39 14.60
N ALA A 10 -15.54 -10.35 13.87
CA ALA A 10 -15.53 -10.55 12.42
C ALA A 10 -14.70 -9.48 11.69
N LEU A 11 -14.84 -8.20 12.07
CA LEU A 11 -14.05 -7.10 11.50
C LEU A 11 -12.54 -7.32 11.72
N ARG A 12 -12.16 -7.69 12.94
CA ARG A 12 -10.75 -7.95 13.31
C ARG A 12 -10.18 -9.18 12.60
N VAL A 13 -10.99 -10.19 12.32
CA VAL A 13 -10.59 -11.34 11.49
C VAL A 13 -10.29 -10.91 10.05
N VAL A 14 -11.16 -10.11 9.44
CA VAL A 14 -10.95 -9.61 8.07
C VAL A 14 -9.66 -8.78 7.99
N GLU A 15 -9.44 -7.88 8.94
CA GLU A 15 -8.20 -7.09 9.03
C GLU A 15 -6.97 -7.99 9.16
N SER A 16 -7.00 -8.95 10.08
CA SER A 16 -5.83 -9.78 10.38
C SER A 16 -5.47 -10.73 9.24
N ILE A 17 -6.46 -11.23 8.48
CA ILE A 17 -6.22 -11.99 7.25
C ILE A 17 -5.52 -11.09 6.21
N ALA A 18 -6.06 -9.90 5.96
CA ALA A 18 -5.47 -8.97 5.01
C ALA A 18 -4.04 -8.58 5.40
N PHE A 19 -3.79 -8.27 6.68
CA PHE A 19 -2.47 -7.93 7.19
C PHE A 19 -1.50 -9.10 7.11
N SER A 20 -1.96 -10.34 7.36
CA SER A 20 -1.12 -11.53 7.23
C SER A 20 -0.67 -11.74 5.78
N LEU A 21 -1.57 -11.54 4.81
CA LEU A 21 -1.22 -11.61 3.39
C LEU A 21 -0.21 -10.52 2.99
N HIS A 22 -0.44 -9.27 3.43
CA HIS A 22 0.49 -8.17 3.16
C HIS A 22 1.83 -8.36 3.90
N ALA A 23 1.82 -8.97 5.09
CA ALA A 23 3.03 -9.29 5.83
C ALA A 23 3.90 -10.29 5.07
N ILE A 24 3.30 -11.35 4.51
CA ILE A 24 4.02 -12.32 3.69
C ILE A 24 4.63 -11.65 2.46
N LEU A 25 3.86 -10.82 1.75
CA LEU A 25 4.37 -10.09 0.59
C LEU A 25 5.51 -9.14 0.97
N GLY A 26 5.36 -8.37 2.04
CA GLY A 26 6.38 -7.43 2.51
C GLY A 26 7.66 -8.13 2.97
N LEU A 27 7.53 -9.19 3.77
CA LEU A 27 8.65 -9.99 4.25
C LEU A 27 9.40 -10.65 3.07
N THR A 28 8.67 -11.15 2.07
CA THR A 28 9.28 -11.86 0.93
C THR A 28 9.74 -10.93 -0.21
N GLU A 29 9.46 -9.63 -0.12
CA GLU A 29 9.80 -8.63 -1.14
C GLU A 29 11.29 -8.58 -1.55
N PRO A 30 12.28 -8.79 -0.66
CA PRO A 30 13.69 -8.85 -1.06
C PRO A 30 13.99 -9.95 -2.08
N TRP A 31 13.20 -11.03 -2.09
CA TRP A 31 13.37 -12.16 -3.00
C TRP A 31 12.42 -12.13 -4.19
N THR A 32 11.21 -11.62 -4.02
CA THR A 32 10.16 -11.70 -5.04
C THR A 32 10.08 -10.45 -5.91
N GLY A 33 10.40 -9.27 -5.38
CA GLY A 33 10.19 -7.99 -6.07
C GLY A 33 8.72 -7.72 -6.41
N CYS A 34 7.79 -8.43 -5.79
CA CYS A 34 6.38 -8.47 -6.18
C CYS A 34 5.69 -7.12 -5.94
N LEU A 35 5.85 -6.53 -4.75
CA LEU A 35 5.25 -5.26 -4.39
C LEU A 35 5.84 -4.13 -5.23
N ARG A 36 7.16 -4.10 -5.42
CA ARG A 36 7.78 -3.06 -6.25
C ARG A 36 7.29 -3.11 -7.69
N ARG A 37 7.19 -4.31 -8.26
CA ARG A 37 6.65 -4.49 -9.62
C ARG A 37 5.16 -4.16 -9.71
N ALA A 38 4.35 -4.63 -8.75
CA ALA A 38 2.90 -4.41 -8.76
C ALA A 38 2.54 -2.93 -8.57
N PHE A 39 3.35 -2.18 -7.81
CA PHE A 39 3.13 -0.77 -7.57
C PHE A 39 3.92 0.16 -8.49
N GLY A 40 4.69 -0.36 -9.45
CA GLY A 40 5.58 0.48 -10.26
C GLY A 40 6.55 1.31 -9.40
N ASP A 41 6.91 0.79 -8.22
CA ASP A 41 7.80 1.44 -7.27
C ASP A 41 9.24 1.35 -7.79
N ASN A 42 9.61 2.33 -8.62
CA ASN A 42 10.94 2.45 -9.22
C ASN A 42 12.00 2.98 -8.24
N GLY A 43 11.88 2.65 -6.95
CA GLY A 43 12.71 3.18 -5.86
C GLY A 43 12.14 4.43 -5.22
N ALA A 44 10.82 4.61 -5.28
CA ALA A 44 10.11 5.64 -4.53
C ALA A 44 10.07 5.36 -3.02
N MET A 45 10.25 4.10 -2.62
CA MET A 45 10.48 3.67 -1.24
C MET A 45 11.88 3.04 -1.04
N PRO A 46 12.47 3.21 0.16
CA PRO A 46 13.69 2.48 0.52
C PRO A 46 13.51 0.96 0.48
N SER A 47 14.51 0.22 0.01
CA SER A 47 14.41 -1.24 -0.15
C SER A 47 14.17 -2.01 1.17
N TRP A 48 14.63 -1.47 2.30
CA TRP A 48 14.41 -2.04 3.63
C TRP A 48 12.98 -1.82 4.16
N PHE A 49 12.23 -0.88 3.59
CA PHE A 49 10.89 -0.52 4.07
C PHE A 49 9.95 -1.73 4.03
N TRP A 50 9.94 -2.45 2.90
CA TRP A 50 9.03 -3.55 2.66
C TRP A 50 9.12 -4.71 3.68
N PRO A 51 10.31 -5.27 3.99
CA PRO A 51 10.43 -6.31 5.00
C PRO A 51 10.13 -5.80 6.42
N VAL A 52 10.50 -4.55 6.75
CA VAL A 52 10.18 -3.95 8.05
C VAL A 52 8.68 -3.75 8.21
N ALA A 53 8.02 -3.22 7.20
CA ALA A 53 6.57 -3.10 7.15
C ALA A 53 5.92 -4.49 7.26
N GLY A 54 6.44 -5.50 6.54
CA GLY A 54 5.94 -6.86 6.63
C GLY A 54 5.97 -7.45 8.05
N ALA A 55 7.08 -7.27 8.77
CA ALA A 55 7.20 -7.69 10.17
C ALA A 55 6.22 -6.94 11.09
N ALA A 56 6.07 -5.63 10.91
CA ALA A 56 5.11 -4.84 11.67
C ALA A 56 3.66 -5.24 11.39
N LEU A 57 3.31 -5.53 10.13
CA LEU A 57 1.97 -6.01 9.74
C LEU A 57 1.65 -7.36 10.39
N LEU A 58 2.62 -8.27 10.49
CA LEU A 58 2.44 -9.55 11.17
C LEU A 58 2.19 -9.36 12.68
N LEU A 59 2.96 -8.47 13.32
CA LEU A 59 2.75 -8.12 14.72
C LEU A 59 1.36 -7.52 14.94
N VAL A 60 0.92 -6.63 14.05
CA VAL A 60 -0.41 -6.01 14.10
C VAL A 60 -1.51 -7.06 13.91
N ALA A 61 -1.38 -7.98 12.96
CA ALA A 61 -2.33 -9.08 12.78
C ALA A 61 -2.46 -9.94 14.05
N TYR A 62 -1.35 -10.21 14.74
CA TYR A 62 -1.37 -10.94 16.00
C TYR A 62 -1.98 -10.12 17.15
N ALA A 63 -1.50 -8.88 17.34
CA ALA A 63 -1.95 -7.97 18.39
C ALA A 63 -3.44 -7.62 18.27
N ASN A 64 -3.98 -7.68 17.05
CA ASN A 64 -5.40 -7.47 16.79
C ASN A 64 -6.30 -8.53 17.43
N PHE A 65 -5.79 -9.58 18.05
CA PHE A 65 -6.57 -10.54 18.86
C PHE A 65 -6.31 -10.45 20.36
N SER A 66 -5.62 -9.40 20.82
CA SER A 66 -5.36 -9.18 22.24
C SER A 66 -6.65 -9.11 23.06
N SER A 67 -6.57 -9.64 24.29
CA SER A 67 -7.60 -9.48 25.33
C SER A 67 -7.56 -8.09 25.96
N ASN A 68 -6.45 -7.35 25.83
CA ASN A 68 -6.32 -5.99 26.31
C ASN A 68 -6.92 -5.01 25.29
N ASN A 69 -7.95 -4.25 25.72
CA ASN A 69 -8.64 -3.27 24.89
C ASN A 69 -7.71 -2.18 24.32
N GLU A 70 -6.75 -1.71 25.11
CA GLU A 70 -5.82 -0.65 24.71
C GLU A 70 -4.92 -1.11 23.56
N ILE A 71 -4.45 -2.37 23.62
CA ILE A 71 -3.65 -2.97 22.54
C ILE A 71 -4.46 -3.04 21.24
N VAL A 72 -5.74 -3.40 21.32
CA VAL A 72 -6.62 -3.41 20.14
C VAL A 72 -6.79 -2.00 19.59
N LEU A 73 -7.07 -1.00 20.42
CA LEU A 73 -7.22 0.39 19.95
C LEU A 73 -5.94 0.94 19.28
N VAL A 74 -4.76 0.65 19.84
CA VAL A 74 -3.47 1.01 19.23
C VAL A 74 -3.27 0.28 17.90
N THR A 75 -3.64 -1.00 17.83
CA THR A 75 -3.63 -1.78 16.60
C THR A 75 -4.52 -1.13 15.53
N GLN A 76 -5.73 -0.70 15.89
CA GLN A 76 -6.65 -0.02 14.98
C GLN A 76 -6.13 1.33 14.49
N ALA A 77 -5.47 2.09 15.37
CA ALA A 77 -4.78 3.32 14.98
C ALA A 77 -3.64 3.06 13.97
N TYR A 78 -2.86 1.99 14.18
CA TYR A 78 -1.86 1.55 13.21
C TYR A 78 -2.50 1.17 11.88
N ILE A 79 -3.57 0.37 11.89
CA ILE A 79 -4.28 -0.07 10.68
C ILE A 79 -4.76 1.14 9.87
N ALA A 80 -5.42 2.10 10.54
CA ALA A 80 -5.93 3.31 9.91
C ALA A 80 -4.79 4.18 9.33
N SER A 81 -3.74 4.46 10.11
CA SER A 81 -2.61 5.28 9.65
C SER A 81 -1.85 4.63 8.49
N PHE A 82 -1.61 3.32 8.53
CA PHE A 82 -0.96 2.58 7.45
C PHE A 82 -1.76 2.66 6.15
N HIS A 83 -3.08 2.44 6.19
CA HIS A 83 -3.93 2.49 5.01
C HIS A 83 -4.11 3.91 4.47
N MET A 84 -4.23 4.91 5.34
CA MET A 84 -4.22 6.31 4.90
C MET A 84 -2.90 6.67 4.22
N GLY A 85 -1.76 6.20 4.75
CA GLY A 85 -0.46 6.36 4.13
C GLY A 85 -0.40 5.71 2.75
N ALA A 86 -0.95 4.51 2.61
CA ALA A 86 -1.05 3.81 1.33
C ALA A 86 -1.92 4.55 0.28
N VAL A 87 -3.01 5.21 0.70
CA VAL A 87 -3.79 6.08 -0.20
C VAL A 87 -2.93 7.25 -0.71
N ILE A 88 -2.17 7.90 0.17
CA ILE A 88 -1.30 9.01 -0.20
C ILE A 88 -0.16 8.53 -1.10
N TYR A 89 0.43 7.37 -0.79
CA TYR A 89 1.43 6.71 -1.61
C TYR A 89 0.94 6.48 -3.04
N HIS A 90 -0.25 5.88 -3.22
CA HIS A 90 -0.83 5.68 -4.55
C HIS A 90 -1.09 7.00 -5.30
N ARG A 91 -1.51 8.05 -4.58
CA ARG A 91 -1.67 9.39 -5.18
C ARG A 91 -0.33 9.98 -5.62
N LYS A 92 0.73 9.83 -4.81
CA LYS A 92 2.08 10.33 -5.12
C LYS A 92 2.71 9.60 -6.30
N LEU A 93 2.39 8.32 -6.49
CA LEU A 93 2.78 7.56 -7.68
C LEU A 93 1.89 7.79 -8.90
N ALA A 94 0.94 8.74 -8.83
CA ALA A 94 0.00 9.03 -9.90
C ALA A 94 -0.81 7.81 -10.38
N HIS A 95 -1.08 6.85 -9.50
CA HIS A 95 -1.96 5.74 -9.80
C HIS A 95 -3.41 6.22 -9.96
N HIS A 96 -4.21 5.43 -10.69
CA HIS A 96 -5.63 5.70 -10.84
C HIS A 96 -6.31 5.79 -9.45
N PRO A 97 -7.20 6.79 -9.18
CA PRO A 97 -7.81 6.99 -7.86
C PRO A 97 -8.55 5.76 -7.32
N ALA A 98 -9.05 4.88 -8.20
CA ALA A 98 -9.69 3.63 -7.81
C ALA A 98 -8.76 2.69 -7.02
N ALA A 99 -7.43 2.80 -7.17
CA ALA A 99 -6.46 2.06 -6.37
C ALA A 99 -6.56 2.38 -4.87
N GLY A 100 -7.07 3.57 -4.51
CA GLY A 100 -7.31 3.95 -3.12
C GLY A 100 -8.58 3.34 -2.50
N ILE A 101 -9.51 2.79 -3.30
CA ILE A 101 -10.79 2.27 -2.79
C ILE A 101 -10.57 1.05 -1.88
N PRO A 102 -9.86 -0.02 -2.30
CA PRO A 102 -9.63 -1.18 -1.44
C PRO A 102 -8.91 -0.81 -0.15
N VAL A 103 -7.97 0.14 -0.25
CA VAL A 103 -7.17 0.62 0.88
C VAL A 103 -8.05 1.38 1.89
N SER A 104 -8.98 2.22 1.41
CA SER A 104 -9.86 3.03 2.26
C SER A 104 -10.90 2.18 3.02
N ILE A 105 -11.27 1.01 2.49
CA ILE A 105 -12.21 0.10 3.17
C ILE A 105 -11.65 -0.34 4.53
N PHE A 106 -10.35 -0.63 4.64
CA PHE A 106 -9.74 -1.03 5.92
C PHE A 106 -9.72 0.11 6.95
N VAL A 107 -9.68 1.37 6.51
CA VAL A 107 -9.86 2.52 7.41
C VAL A 107 -11.27 2.54 8.00
N LEU A 108 -12.29 2.22 7.20
CA LEU A 108 -13.69 2.14 7.66
C LEU A 108 -13.92 0.96 8.60
N ILE A 109 -13.30 -0.19 8.33
CA ILE A 109 -13.36 -1.36 9.23
C ILE A 109 -12.73 -1.01 10.58
N ALA A 110 -11.54 -0.39 10.57
CA ALA A 110 -10.86 0.02 11.80
C ALA A 110 -11.67 1.05 12.60
N PHE A 111 -12.27 2.03 11.89
CA PHE A 111 -13.19 2.98 12.49
C PHE A 111 -14.39 2.28 13.15
N GLY A 112 -14.95 1.26 12.50
CA GLY A 112 -16.02 0.42 13.03
C GLY A 112 -15.62 -0.30 14.32
N VAL A 113 -14.44 -0.91 14.34
CA VAL A 113 -13.89 -1.56 15.54
C VAL A 113 -13.75 -0.56 16.69
N VAL A 114 -13.13 0.60 16.45
CA VAL A 114 -12.95 1.64 17.49
C VAL A 114 -14.30 2.17 17.97
N THR A 115 -15.27 2.33 17.07
CA THR A 115 -16.63 2.78 17.44
C THR A 115 -17.32 1.78 18.37
N ILE A 116 -17.20 0.47 18.09
CA ILE A 116 -17.77 -0.59 18.93
C ILE A 116 -17.08 -0.67 20.30
N ARG A 117 -15.75 -0.50 20.33
CA ARG A 117 -14.93 -0.74 21.52
C ARG A 117 -14.74 0.47 22.43
N ALA A 118 -14.93 1.68 21.90
CA ALA A 118 -14.80 2.92 22.66
C ALA A 118 -16.04 3.80 22.48
N ASN A 119 -16.09 4.57 21.38
CA ASN A 119 -17.24 5.35 20.93
C ASN A 119 -16.89 6.07 19.62
N VAL A 120 -17.90 6.63 18.97
CA VAL A 120 -17.77 7.32 17.68
C VAL A 120 -16.88 8.58 17.75
N MET A 121 -16.85 9.31 18.87
CA MET A 121 -16.00 10.51 19.00
C MET A 121 -14.52 10.12 19.06
N VAL A 122 -14.18 9.08 19.82
CA VAL A 122 -12.82 8.52 19.86
C VAL A 122 -12.41 8.00 18.49
N ALA A 123 -13.31 7.33 17.77
CA ALA A 123 -13.06 6.87 16.42
C ALA A 123 -12.76 8.05 15.47
N LEU A 124 -13.58 9.10 15.46
CA LEU A 124 -13.36 10.28 14.61
C LEU A 124 -12.04 10.99 14.92
N LEU A 125 -11.77 11.27 16.19
CA LEU A 125 -10.53 11.94 16.60
C LEU A 125 -9.30 11.08 16.31
N GLY A 126 -9.36 9.78 16.63
CA GLY A 126 -8.28 8.84 16.37
C GLY A 126 -7.98 8.73 14.87
N THR A 127 -9.00 8.62 14.03
CA THR A 127 -8.86 8.59 12.57
C THR A 127 -8.28 9.90 12.04
N ALA A 128 -8.69 11.06 12.56
CA ALA A 128 -8.11 12.35 12.17
C ALA A 128 -6.62 12.46 12.53
N VAL A 129 -6.24 12.03 13.74
CA VAL A 129 -4.82 11.99 14.16
C VAL A 129 -4.02 11.03 13.27
N CYS A 130 -4.56 9.85 12.97
CA CYS A 130 -3.93 8.89 12.06
C CYS A 130 -3.72 9.48 10.66
N ALA A 131 -4.67 10.28 10.17
CA ALA A 131 -4.54 10.97 8.88
C ALA A 131 -3.39 11.97 8.88
N CYS A 132 -3.27 12.78 9.94
CA CYS A 132 -2.14 13.71 10.08
C CYS A 132 -0.80 12.98 10.11
N ILE A 133 -0.69 11.89 10.88
CA ILE A 133 0.53 11.07 10.94
C ILE A 133 0.85 10.47 9.57
N ALA A 134 -0.15 9.93 8.88
CA ALA A 134 0.01 9.35 7.55
C ALA A 134 0.53 10.36 6.53
N VAL A 135 -0.01 11.59 6.54
CA VAL A 135 0.48 12.68 5.68
C VAL A 135 1.94 12.98 5.96
N VAL A 136 2.31 13.20 7.23
CA VAL A 136 3.69 13.53 7.61
C VAL A 136 4.66 12.42 7.18
N LEU A 137 4.34 11.16 7.47
CA LEU A 137 5.20 10.03 7.09
C LEU A 137 5.29 9.85 5.58
N ALA A 138 4.19 10.04 4.84
CA ALA A 138 4.20 9.94 3.39
C ALA A 138 5.00 11.08 2.74
N GLU A 139 5.04 12.27 3.34
CA GLU A 139 5.94 13.36 2.89
C GLU A 139 7.42 13.05 3.12
N VAL A 140 7.75 12.35 4.21
CA VAL A 140 9.14 12.03 4.55
C VAL A 140 9.65 10.78 3.82
N LEU A 141 8.80 9.80 3.53
CA LEU A 141 9.24 8.48 3.05
C LEU A 141 9.04 8.26 1.55
N VAL A 142 8.06 8.93 0.94
CA VAL A 142 7.68 8.69 -0.45
C VAL A 142 8.34 9.73 -1.36
N HIS A 143 9.31 9.28 -2.16
CA HIS A 143 10.02 10.12 -3.13
C HIS A 143 9.86 9.55 -4.54
N PRO A 144 8.76 9.85 -5.25
CA PRO A 144 8.58 9.38 -6.62
C PRO A 144 9.77 9.81 -7.48
N LYS A 145 10.34 8.90 -8.27
CA LYS A 145 11.31 9.29 -9.29
C LYS A 145 10.57 10.05 -10.38
N VAL A 146 11.01 11.26 -10.65
CA VAL A 146 10.65 11.97 -11.88
C VAL A 146 11.39 11.21 -12.99
N GLU A 147 10.69 10.78 -14.03
CA GLU A 147 11.38 10.33 -15.25
C GLU A 147 12.20 11.54 -15.74
N ASP A 148 13.52 11.49 -15.59
CA ASP A 148 14.41 12.50 -16.15
C ASP A 148 14.19 12.51 -17.67
N GLU A 149 14.17 13.69 -18.30
CA GLU A 149 13.87 13.84 -19.73
C GLU A 149 14.80 12.99 -20.63
N GLU A 150 15.98 12.60 -20.14
CA GLU A 150 16.91 11.65 -20.78
C GLU A 150 16.29 10.25 -21.01
N ASP A 151 15.59 9.67 -20.03
CA ASP A 151 14.94 8.35 -20.18
C ASP A 151 13.81 8.37 -21.21
N ARG A 152 13.15 9.54 -21.39
CA ARG A 152 12.12 9.74 -22.41
C ARG A 152 12.73 9.86 -23.80
N PHE A 153 13.88 10.53 -23.92
CA PHE A 153 14.59 10.70 -25.19
C PHE A 153 15.17 9.36 -25.67
N ASP A 154 15.73 8.56 -24.76
CA ASP A 154 16.26 7.24 -25.08
C ASP A 154 15.17 6.28 -25.56
N ARG A 155 13.99 6.23 -24.90
CA ARG A 155 12.86 5.41 -25.39
C ARG A 155 12.36 5.84 -26.77
N LEU A 156 12.29 7.14 -27.04
CA LEU A 156 11.89 7.64 -28.37
C LEU A 156 12.94 7.32 -29.44
N SER A 157 14.23 7.29 -29.07
CA SER A 157 15.30 6.92 -29.99
C SER A 157 15.30 5.43 -30.33
N ASP A 158 14.99 4.55 -29.35
CA ASP A 158 14.86 3.11 -29.60
C ASP A 158 13.67 2.80 -30.49
N ASP A 159 12.50 3.43 -30.26
CA ASP A 159 11.28 3.22 -31.05
C ASP A 159 11.45 3.67 -32.51
N SER A 160 12.20 4.78 -32.74
CA SER A 160 12.54 5.24 -34.10
C SER A 160 13.45 4.27 -34.87
N SER A 161 14.29 3.51 -34.15
CA SER A 161 15.19 2.55 -34.76
C SER A 161 14.49 1.23 -35.13
N GLU A 162 13.45 0.83 -34.39
CA GLU A 162 12.63 -0.34 -34.73
C GLU A 162 11.71 -0.09 -35.94
N GLU A 163 11.14 1.11 -36.09
CA GLU A 163 10.40 1.49 -37.31
C GLU A 163 11.29 1.46 -38.56
N ASP A 164 12.53 1.93 -38.48
CA ASP A 164 13.48 1.89 -39.59
C ASP A 164 13.90 0.45 -39.98
N VAL A 165 14.01 -0.46 -39.02
CA VAL A 165 14.27 -1.89 -39.29
C VAL A 165 13.06 -2.55 -39.97
N LEU A 166 11.83 -2.25 -39.51
CA LEU A 166 10.61 -2.81 -40.09
C LEU A 166 10.34 -2.26 -41.51
N LEU A 167 10.64 -1.00 -41.77
CA LEU A 167 10.51 -0.39 -43.10
C LEU A 167 11.66 -0.81 -44.04
N GLY A 168 12.88 -0.97 -43.53
CA GLY A 168 14.03 -1.47 -44.29
C GLY A 168 13.93 -2.94 -44.70
N GLY A 169 13.24 -3.77 -43.92
CA GLY A 169 12.99 -5.19 -44.25
C GLY A 169 12.00 -5.41 -45.39
N ARG A 170 11.07 -4.47 -45.61
CA ARG A 170 10.01 -4.60 -46.63
C ARG A 170 10.50 -4.34 -48.06
N ALA A 171 11.65 -3.67 -48.22
CA ALA A 171 12.22 -3.34 -49.53
C ALA A 171 13.05 -4.47 -50.18
N ARG A 172 13.37 -5.56 -49.46
CA ARG A 172 14.21 -6.67 -49.99
C ARG A 172 13.43 -7.91 -50.46
N GLY A 173 12.09 -7.89 -50.42
CA GLY A 173 11.25 -9.06 -50.72
C GLY A 173 10.67 -9.16 -52.13
N GLN A 174 10.95 -8.22 -53.04
CA GLN A 174 10.31 -8.17 -54.36
C GLN A 174 11.33 -8.18 -55.52
N VAL A 175 12.19 -9.19 -55.54
CA VAL A 175 12.88 -9.59 -56.78
C VAL A 175 12.89 -11.11 -56.84
N ARG A 176 11.83 -11.67 -57.44
CA ARG A 176 11.87 -12.89 -58.25
C ARG A 176 10.56 -13.05 -59.01
#